data_AF-A0A2M8PYR2-F1
#
_entry.id   AF-A0A2M8PYR2-F1
#
_cell.length_a   1.000
_cell.length_b   1.000
_cell.length_c   1.000
_cell.angle_alpha   90.00
_cell.angle_beta   90.00
_cell.angle_gamma   90.00
#
_symmetry.space_group_name_H-M   'P 1'
#
loop_
_entity.id
_entity.type
_entity.pdbx_description
1 polymer ?
#
loop_
_entity_poly.entity_id
_entity_poly.type
_entity_poly.pdbx_seq_one_letter_code
_entity_poly.pdbx_strand_id
1 'polypeptide(L)' 'IETIRLPEVAEPHYLVIIDKIAQTPHHYPRKPGIPAKKPL' A
#
# COMPACT_ATOMS: atom_id res chain seq x y z
N ILE A 1 -0.74 -11.31 4.13
CA ILE A 1 -0.50 -10.29 5.17
C ILE A 1 0.17 -11.01 6.32
N GLU A 2 1.38 -10.61 6.66
CA GLU A 2 2.16 -11.23 7.73
C GLU A 2 2.23 -10.28 8.92
N THR A 3 1.98 -10.78 10.13
CA THR A 3 2.08 -9.98 11.36
C THR A 3 3.53 -9.98 11.83
N ILE A 4 4.12 -8.80 11.98
CA ILE A 4 5.48 -8.58 12.47
C ILE A 4 5.45 -7.89 13.84
N ARG A 5 6.39 -8.26 14.72
CA ARG A 5 6.65 -7.56 15.98
C ARG A 5 7.87 -6.67 15.80
N LEU A 6 7.69 -5.36 15.99
CA LEU A 6 8.80 -4.43 16.00
C LEU A 6 9.44 -4.41 17.40
N PRO A 7 10.78 -4.33 17.51
CA PRO A 7 11.43 -4.07 18.79
C PRO A 7 10.87 -2.79 19.42
N GLU A 8 10.64 -2.81 20.73
CA GLU A 8 10.21 -1.65 21.53
C GLU A 8 8.80 -1.10 21.23
N VAL A 9 8.03 -1.73 20.33
CA VAL A 9 6.65 -1.33 20.02
C VAL A 9 5.70 -2.43 20.46
N ALA A 10 4.74 -2.06 21.31
CA ALA A 10 3.76 -3.02 21.86
C ALA A 10 2.77 -3.49 20.78
N GLU A 11 2.43 -2.61 19.85
CA GLU A 11 1.43 -2.85 18.81
C GLU A 11 1.95 -3.77 17.70
N PRO A 12 1.15 -4.75 17.27
CA PRO A 12 1.48 -5.57 16.11
C PRO A 12 1.47 -4.74 14.82
N HIS A 13 2.43 -5.00 13.95
CA HIS A 13 2.53 -4.40 12.62
C HIS A 13 2.25 -5.46 11.55
N TYR A 14 1.93 -5.03 10.34
CA TYR A 14 1.60 -5.94 9.24
C TYR A 14 2.46 -5.65 8.01
N LEU A 15 3.05 -6.69 7.44
CA LEU A 15 3.72 -6.66 6.15
C LEU A 15 2.74 -7.07 5.05
N VAL A 16 2.48 -6.14 4.13
CA VAL A 16 1.65 -6.36 2.94
C VAL A 16 2.57 -6.36 1.72
N ILE A 17 2.91 -7.55 1.24
CA ILE A 17 3.72 -7.73 0.02
C ILE A 17 2.80 -7.60 -1.19
N ILE A 18 3.17 -6.72 -2.13
CA ILE A 18 2.44 -6.50 -3.39
C ILE A 18 3.42 -6.65 -4.54
N ASP A 19 3.21 -7.68 -5.37
CA ASP A 19 4.07 -7.96 -6.51
C ASP A 19 3.71 -7.09 -7.73
N LYS A 20 4.74 -6.61 -8.43
CA LYS A 20 4.56 -5.89 -9.70
C LYS A 20 4.50 -6.88 -10.87
N ILE A 21 3.34 -7.51 -11.06
CA ILE A 21 3.14 -8.58 -12.07
C ILE A 21 2.98 -8.09 -13.52
N ALA A 22 2.73 -6.80 -13.75
CA ALA A 22 2.52 -6.21 -15.06
C ALA A 22 2.84 -4.70 -15.07
N GLN A 23 2.88 -4.09 -16.26
CA GLN A 23 3.01 -2.63 -16.38
C GLN A 23 1.80 -1.89 -15.78
N THR A 24 2.05 -0.72 -15.19
CA THR A 24 0.99 0.14 -14.68
C THR A 24 0.27 0.82 -15.86
N PRO A 25 -1.06 0.73 -15.97
CA PRO A 25 -1.81 1.43 -17.01
C PRO A 25 -1.59 2.94 -17.01
N HIS A 26 -1.58 3.57 -18.19
CA HIS A 26 -1.28 4.99 -18.36
C HIS A 26 -2.24 5.95 -17.62
N HIS A 27 -3.46 5.51 -17.28
CA HIS A 27 -4.42 6.33 -16.52
C HIS A 27 -4.12 6.39 -15.02
N TYR A 28 -3.08 5.69 -14.55
CA TYR A 28 -2.60 5.76 -13.17
C TYR A 28 -1.20 6.39 -13.07
N PRO A 29 -0.93 7.14 -11.98
CA PRO A 29 -1.89 7.56 -10.96
C PRO A 29 -2.91 8.56 -11.53
N ARG A 30 -4.10 8.63 -10.92
CA ARG A 30 -5.06 9.71 -11.22
C ARG A 30 -4.48 11.06 -10.79
N LYS A 31 -5.13 12.16 -11.17
CA LYS A 31 -4.71 13.54 -10.82
C LYS A 31 -4.37 13.67 -9.32
N PRO A 32 -3.37 14.50 -8.95
CA PRO A 32 -3.01 14.73 -7.55
C PRO A 32 -4.24 15.02 -6.66
N GLY A 33 -4.28 14.39 -5.48
CA GLY A 33 -5.39 14.49 -4.54
C GLY A 33 -6.62 13.62 -4.86
N ILE A 34 -6.82 13.18 -6.12
CA ILE A 34 -7.93 12.26 -6.46
C ILE A 34 -7.79 10.89 -5.78
N PRO A 35 -6.62 10.23 -5.73
CA PRO A 35 -6.48 8.95 -5.03
C PRO A 35 -6.91 9.00 -3.56
N ALA A 36 -6.64 10.11 -2.86
CA ALA A 36 -7.05 10.30 -1.47
C ALA A 36 -8.56 10.63 -1.34
N LYS A 37 -9.10 11.50 -2.23
CA LYS A 37 -10.52 11.92 -2.18
C LYS A 37 -11.48 10.81 -2.63
N LYS A 38 -11.07 10.00 -3.59
CA LYS A 38 -11.86 8.90 -4.15
C LYS A 38 -10.93 7.72 -4.34
N PRO A 39 -10.75 6.82 -3.35
CA PRO A 39 -9.91 5.63 -3.48
C PRO A 39 -10.28 4.74 -4.68
N LEU A 40 -9.40 3.78 -5.01
CA LEU A 40 -9.67 2.79 -6.06
C LEU A 40 -10.77 1.82 -5.65
#